data_AF-A0A6A3K6D5-F1
#
_entry.id   AF-A0A6A3K6D5-F1
#
_cell.length_a   1.000
_cell.length_b   1.000
_cell.length_c   1.000
_cell.angle_alpha   90.00
_cell.angle_beta   90.00
_cell.angle_gamma   90.00
#
_symmetry.space_group_name_H-M   'P 1'
#
loop_
_entity.id
_entity.type
_entity.pdbx_description
1 polymer ?
#
loop_
_entity_poly.entity_id
_entity_poly.type
_entity_poly.pdbx_seq_one_letter_code
_entity_poly.pdbx_strand_id
1 'polypeptide(L)'
;MARYALLHRVGGLYVDADFECLQPFDALHRDNELFLSSEPLVHSVLLEKSNSAALCNALMASAPGHPFWLQVLDNIKAKFDHERLKSDAVELTGPRMLKQTYEALNSTFNADIVVFPSEFFYPEVAYWNMEPMQEACRRRHDEEAREACEWLNQFPKGEFTRNTHATHHWQCTWCRDAQLDEFGHLRDVFESPVMRPNITATGIDFIALG
;
A
#
# COMPACT_ATOMS: atom_id res chain seq x y z
N MET A 1 -9.51 -3.60 7.40
CA MET A 1 -10.05 -4.87 7.97
C MET A 1 -10.43 -5.91 6.92
N ALA A 2 -11.33 -5.61 5.96
CA ALA A 2 -11.81 -6.61 5.00
C ALA A 2 -10.67 -7.35 4.25
N ARG A 3 -9.63 -6.63 3.82
CA ARG A 3 -8.44 -7.20 3.18
C ARG A 3 -7.77 -8.31 4.01
N TYR A 4 -7.61 -8.11 5.32
CA TYR A 4 -7.01 -9.10 6.23
C TYR A 4 -7.94 -10.31 6.45
N ALA A 5 -9.24 -10.08 6.60
CA ALA A 5 -10.21 -11.17 6.73
C ALA A 5 -10.29 -12.03 5.46
N LEU A 6 -10.22 -11.41 4.29
CA LEU A 6 -10.16 -12.11 2.99
C LEU A 6 -8.88 -12.94 2.87
N LEU A 7 -7.71 -12.36 3.19
CA LEU A 7 -6.43 -13.09 3.17
C LEU A 7 -6.43 -14.28 4.13
N HIS A 8 -7.03 -14.15 5.32
CA HIS A 8 -7.18 -15.30 6.22
C HIS A 8 -8.12 -16.36 5.64
N ARG A 9 -9.31 -15.95 5.18
CA ARG A 9 -10.38 -16.89 4.82
C ARG A 9 -10.17 -17.57 3.47
N VAL A 10 -9.63 -16.84 2.50
CA VAL A 10 -9.52 -17.24 1.09
C VAL A 10 -8.05 -17.44 0.70
N GLY A 11 -7.14 -16.67 1.29
CA GLY A 11 -5.75 -16.60 0.83
C GLY A 11 -5.63 -15.87 -0.51
N GLY A 12 -4.53 -16.12 -1.21
CA GLY A 12 -4.20 -15.49 -2.48
C GLY A 12 -3.52 -14.14 -2.32
N LEU A 13 -3.68 -13.28 -3.33
CA LEU A 13 -3.04 -11.98 -3.44
C LEU A 13 -4.09 -10.86 -3.30
N TYR A 14 -3.89 -9.99 -2.32
CA TYR A 14 -4.59 -8.71 -2.21
C TYR A 14 -3.76 -7.63 -2.89
N VAL A 15 -4.39 -6.78 -3.71
CA VAL A 15 -3.75 -5.66 -4.41
C VAL A 15 -4.70 -4.46 -4.43
N ASP A 16 -4.20 -3.26 -4.11
CA ASP A 16 -4.91 -2.01 -4.33
C ASP A 16 -5.01 -1.67 -5.84
N ALA A 17 -5.96 -0.82 -6.22
CA ALA A 17 -6.37 -0.68 -7.63
C ALA A 17 -5.36 0.09 -8.52
N ASP A 18 -4.39 0.77 -7.92
CA ASP A 18 -3.39 1.60 -8.57
C ASP A 18 -2.03 0.90 -8.74
N PHE A 19 -2.06 -0.43 -8.81
CA PHE A 19 -0.92 -1.26 -9.19
C PHE A 19 -0.93 -1.59 -10.67
N GLU A 20 0.26 -1.54 -11.28
CA GLU A 20 0.54 -2.21 -12.55
C GLU A 20 1.28 -3.53 -12.29
N CYS A 21 0.80 -4.61 -12.91
CA CYS A 21 1.41 -5.94 -12.83
C CYS A 21 2.46 -6.09 -13.93
N LEU A 22 3.71 -6.32 -13.55
CA LEU A 22 4.86 -6.41 -14.47
C LEU A 22 5.32 -7.85 -14.68
N GLN A 23 5.16 -8.72 -13.67
CA GLN A 23 5.55 -10.13 -13.75
C GLN A 23 4.58 -11.04 -12.97
N PRO A 24 4.46 -12.33 -13.34
CA PRO A 24 3.61 -13.29 -12.64
C PRO A 24 4.09 -13.58 -11.21
N PHE A 25 3.16 -13.75 -10.27
CA PHE A 25 3.44 -14.01 -8.85
C PHE A 25 3.51 -15.50 -8.50
N ASP A 26 3.41 -16.40 -9.48
CA ASP A 26 3.30 -17.85 -9.28
C ASP A 26 4.47 -18.43 -8.49
N ALA A 27 5.70 -18.00 -8.78
CA ALA A 27 6.88 -18.47 -8.06
C ALA A 27 6.86 -18.02 -6.59
N LEU A 28 6.53 -16.76 -6.35
CA LEU A 28 6.45 -16.20 -5.00
C LEU A 28 5.40 -16.92 -4.15
N HIS A 29 4.24 -17.29 -4.72
CA HIS A 29 3.22 -18.05 -4.01
C HIS A 29 3.59 -19.52 -3.77
N ARG A 30 4.41 -20.12 -4.63
CA ARG A 30 4.87 -21.49 -4.42
C ARG A 30 5.90 -21.58 -3.29
N ASP A 31 6.74 -20.57 -3.16
CA ASP A 31 7.89 -20.61 -2.28
C ASP A 31 7.62 -19.97 -0.90
N ASN A 32 6.48 -19.28 -0.74
CA ASN A 32 6.16 -18.53 0.48
C ASN A 32 4.69 -18.71 0.88
N GLU A 33 4.43 -19.04 2.15
CA GLU A 33 3.08 -19.12 2.68
C GLU A 33 2.48 -17.74 2.95
N LEU A 34 3.28 -16.77 3.37
CA LEU A 34 2.84 -15.38 3.53
C LEU A 34 3.98 -14.46 3.11
N PHE A 35 3.68 -13.48 2.26
CA PHE A 35 4.63 -12.44 1.96
C PHE A 35 4.03 -11.03 2.00
N LEU A 36 4.86 -10.13 2.52
CA LEU A 36 4.64 -8.69 2.61
C LEU A 36 5.80 -8.01 1.88
N SER A 37 5.79 -6.67 1.86
CA SER A 37 6.95 -5.90 1.43
C SER A 37 7.01 -4.58 2.14
N SER A 38 8.22 -4.06 2.25
CA SER A 38 8.44 -2.71 2.73
C SER A 38 8.11 -1.66 1.66
N GLU A 39 7.75 -0.47 2.12
CA GLU A 39 7.75 0.75 1.30
C GLU A 39 9.20 1.19 1.01
N PRO A 40 9.42 2.04 -0.01
CA PRO A 40 10.70 2.70 -0.21
C PRO A 40 11.16 3.40 1.07
N LEU A 41 12.40 3.14 1.50
CA LEU A 41 12.96 3.71 2.72
C LEU A 41 12.83 5.24 2.75
N VAL A 42 12.96 5.88 1.58
CA VAL A 42 12.83 7.32 1.40
C VAL A 42 11.47 7.87 1.86
N HIS A 43 10.37 7.11 1.77
CA HIS A 43 9.07 7.55 2.28
C HIS A 43 9.11 7.64 3.80
N SER A 44 9.54 6.58 4.46
CA SER A 44 9.59 6.53 5.92
C SER A 44 10.61 7.51 6.51
N VAL A 45 11.80 7.60 5.91
CA VAL A 45 12.86 8.49 6.41
C VAL A 45 12.54 9.94 6.10
N LEU A 46 12.29 10.30 4.85
CA LEU A 46 12.22 11.71 4.44
C LEU A 46 10.86 12.35 4.76
N LEU A 47 9.77 11.59 4.78
CA LEU A 47 8.42 12.12 5.05
C LEU A 47 8.00 11.93 6.52
N GLU A 48 8.31 10.78 7.12
CA GLU A 48 7.85 10.46 8.48
C GLU A 48 8.92 10.58 9.57
N LYS A 49 10.19 10.83 9.19
CA LYS A 49 11.33 10.86 10.11
C LYS A 49 11.53 9.56 10.89
N SER A 50 11.12 8.44 10.30
CA SER A 50 11.42 7.09 10.80
C SER A 50 12.85 6.68 10.41
N ASN A 51 13.42 5.74 11.16
CA ASN A 51 14.71 5.10 10.86
C ASN A 51 14.56 3.71 10.22
N SER A 52 13.33 3.26 9.99
CA SER A 52 13.03 1.96 9.38
C SER A 52 11.90 2.11 8.38
N ALA A 53 11.97 1.32 7.31
CA ALA A 53 10.92 1.26 6.31
C ALA A 53 9.59 0.82 6.94
N ALA A 54 8.49 1.37 6.43
CA ALA A 54 7.15 0.91 6.74
C ALA A 54 6.87 -0.41 6.02
N LEU A 55 6.03 -1.27 6.60
CA LEU A 55 5.40 -2.34 5.83
C LEU A 55 4.21 -1.75 5.09
N CYS A 56 4.08 -2.06 3.81
CA CYS A 56 2.94 -1.60 3.05
C CYS A 56 1.83 -2.66 3.07
N ASN A 57 0.58 -2.22 3.17
CA ASN A 57 -0.58 -3.10 3.18
C ASN A 57 -1.39 -3.00 1.87
N ALA A 58 -0.81 -2.44 0.81
CA ALA A 58 -1.45 -2.24 -0.49
C ALA A 58 -1.31 -3.48 -1.41
N LEU A 59 -0.24 -4.26 -1.25
CA LEU A 59 -0.05 -5.58 -1.84
C LEU A 59 0.44 -6.56 -0.76
N MET A 60 -0.32 -7.64 -0.56
CA MET A 60 -0.04 -8.67 0.44
C MET A 60 -0.53 -10.02 -0.07
N ALA A 61 0.20 -11.09 0.23
CA ALA A 61 -0.22 -12.43 -0.14
C ALA A 61 -0.18 -13.40 1.04
N SER A 62 -1.04 -14.41 0.98
CA SER A 62 -1.11 -15.44 2.03
C SER A 62 -1.74 -16.74 1.53
N ALA A 63 -1.27 -17.86 2.06
CA ALA A 63 -2.04 -19.09 2.12
C ALA A 63 -3.29 -18.89 2.99
N PRO A 64 -4.42 -19.54 2.65
CA PRO A 64 -5.61 -19.49 3.47
C PRO A 64 -5.32 -20.10 4.85
N GLY A 65 -5.90 -19.53 5.90
CA GLY A 65 -5.77 -20.02 7.27
C GLY A 65 -4.60 -19.43 8.05
N HIS A 66 -3.74 -18.60 7.43
CA HIS A 66 -2.52 -18.14 8.11
C HIS A 66 -2.85 -17.33 9.39
N PRO A 67 -2.34 -17.74 10.57
CA PRO A 67 -2.74 -17.19 11.87
C PRO A 67 -2.33 -15.73 12.10
N PHE A 68 -1.36 -15.22 11.35
CA PHE A 68 -0.94 -13.81 11.40
C PHE A 68 -2.13 -12.84 11.25
N TRP A 69 -3.04 -13.11 10.32
CA TRP A 69 -4.16 -12.21 10.04
C TRP A 69 -5.16 -12.14 11.19
N LEU A 70 -5.32 -13.22 11.97
CA LEU A 70 -6.14 -13.19 13.18
C LEU A 70 -5.53 -12.26 14.23
N GLN A 71 -4.21 -12.30 14.42
CA GLN A 71 -3.52 -11.38 15.33
C GLN A 71 -3.68 -9.92 14.88
N VAL A 72 -3.59 -9.64 13.58
CA VAL A 72 -3.85 -8.30 13.04
C VAL A 72 -5.29 -7.87 13.36
N LEU A 73 -6.28 -8.74 13.14
CA LEU A 73 -7.69 -8.43 13.41
C LEU A 73 -7.97 -8.23 14.91
N ASP A 74 -7.34 -9.03 15.78
CA ASP A 74 -7.45 -8.90 17.23
C ASP A 74 -6.83 -7.59 17.73
N ASN A 75 -5.66 -7.20 17.20
CA ASN A 75 -5.01 -5.93 17.53
C ASN A 75 -5.84 -4.72 17.05
N ILE A 76 -6.44 -4.80 15.86
CA ILE A 76 -7.39 -3.79 15.37
C ILE A 76 -8.56 -3.66 16.34
N LYS A 77 -9.16 -4.78 16.74
CA LYS A 77 -10.29 -4.78 17.67
C LYS A 77 -9.91 -4.19 19.03
N ALA A 78 -8.79 -4.62 19.61
CA ALA A 78 -8.32 -4.11 20.89
C ALA A 78 -8.09 -2.60 20.83
N LYS A 79 -7.39 -2.11 19.79
CA LYS A 79 -7.16 -0.67 19.59
C LYS A 79 -8.47 0.09 19.41
N PHE A 80 -9.41 -0.43 18.63
CA PHE A 80 -10.73 0.18 18.47
C PHE A 80 -11.52 0.24 19.78
N ASP A 81 -11.49 -0.82 20.60
CA ASP A 81 -12.20 -0.85 21.89
C ASP A 81 -11.60 0.18 22.88
N HIS A 82 -10.29 0.40 22.85
CA HIS A 82 -9.59 1.36 23.71
C HIS A 82 -9.69 2.82 23.23
N GLU A 83 -9.50 3.07 21.93
CA GLU A 83 -9.35 4.43 21.37
C GLU A 83 -10.60 4.91 20.62
N ARG A 84 -11.51 4.00 20.26
CA ARG A 84 -12.72 4.25 19.46
C ARG A 84 -12.38 4.95 18.14
N LEU A 85 -12.94 6.16 17.94
CA LEU A 85 -12.78 6.96 16.72
C LEU A 85 -11.66 7.99 16.83
N LYS A 86 -10.78 7.89 17.85
CA LYS A 86 -9.67 8.84 18.02
C LYS A 86 -8.45 8.50 17.16
N SER A 87 -8.32 7.26 16.73
CA SER A 87 -7.23 6.81 15.86
C SER A 87 -7.57 7.08 14.40
N ASP A 88 -6.60 7.53 13.62
CA ASP A 88 -6.76 7.61 12.17
C ASP A 88 -6.80 6.19 11.54
N ALA A 89 -7.23 6.11 10.28
CA ALA A 89 -7.38 4.83 9.60
C ALA A 89 -6.04 4.11 9.35
N VAL A 90 -4.95 4.87 9.20
CA VAL A 90 -3.59 4.37 8.95
C VAL A 90 -3.05 3.64 10.20
N GLU A 91 -3.28 4.23 11.36
CA GLU A 91 -2.96 3.71 12.70
C GLU A 91 -3.86 2.56 13.12
N LEU A 92 -5.16 2.64 12.82
CA LEU A 92 -6.13 1.67 13.30
C LEU A 92 -6.13 0.41 12.44
N THR A 93 -6.15 0.55 11.12
CA THR A 93 -6.34 -0.59 10.19
C THR A 93 -5.32 -0.65 9.05
N GLY A 94 -4.45 0.35 8.96
CA GLY A 94 -3.52 0.56 7.86
C GLY A 94 -2.15 -0.09 8.10
N PRO A 95 -1.11 0.41 7.39
CA PRO A 95 0.23 -0.16 7.42
C PRO A 95 0.89 -0.14 8.81
N ARG A 96 0.56 0.84 9.67
CA ARG A 96 1.16 0.93 11.01
C ARG A 96 0.68 -0.19 11.95
N MET A 97 -0.61 -0.54 11.89
CA MET A 97 -1.16 -1.70 12.60
C MET A 97 -0.52 -3.01 12.12
N LEU A 98 -0.33 -3.15 10.81
CA LEU A 98 0.33 -4.32 10.21
C LEU A 98 1.77 -4.45 10.71
N LYS A 99 2.55 -3.35 10.63
CA LYS A 99 3.93 -3.29 11.12
C LYS A 99 4.04 -3.62 12.61
N GLN A 100 3.22 -2.98 13.45
CA GLN A 100 3.19 -3.25 14.90
C GLN A 100 2.89 -4.72 15.21
N THR A 101 1.93 -5.30 14.49
CA THR A 101 1.60 -6.72 14.68
C THR A 101 2.75 -7.63 14.26
N TYR A 102 3.40 -7.33 13.14
CA TYR A 102 4.56 -8.09 12.65
C TYR A 102 5.76 -8.01 13.61
N GLU A 103 6.10 -6.81 14.09
CA GLU A 103 7.23 -6.59 15.01
C GLU A 103 7.00 -7.22 16.40
N ALA A 104 5.73 -7.41 16.79
CA ALA A 104 5.36 -8.06 18.05
C ALA A 104 5.37 -9.60 17.98
N LEU A 105 5.61 -10.21 16.81
CA LEU A 105 5.65 -11.66 16.67
C LEU A 105 6.87 -12.25 17.40
N ASN A 106 6.63 -13.35 18.12
CA ASN A 106 7.72 -14.17 18.65
C ASN A 106 8.50 -14.83 17.51
N SER A 107 9.81 -15.02 17.70
CA SER A 107 10.74 -15.53 16.67
C SER A 107 10.31 -16.84 15.99
N THR A 108 9.57 -17.72 16.67
CA THR A 108 9.06 -18.98 16.10
C THR A 108 7.97 -18.78 15.04
N PHE A 109 7.16 -17.71 15.14
CA PHE A 109 6.10 -17.39 14.18
C PHE A 109 6.62 -16.59 12.97
N ASN A 110 7.81 -16.02 13.09
CA ASN A 110 8.37 -15.11 12.09
C ASN A 110 9.05 -15.84 10.93
N ALA A 111 9.35 -17.13 11.09
CA ALA A 111 10.07 -17.91 10.08
C ALA A 111 9.26 -18.14 8.79
N ASP A 112 7.93 -18.00 8.85
CA ASP A 112 7.02 -18.31 7.74
C ASP A 112 6.52 -17.05 6.99
N ILE A 113 6.90 -15.85 7.47
CA ILE A 113 6.53 -14.58 6.85
C ILE A 113 7.74 -13.96 6.17
N VAL A 114 7.67 -13.82 4.84
CA VAL A 114 8.72 -13.15 4.07
C VAL A 114 8.37 -11.69 3.85
N VAL A 115 9.29 -10.79 4.17
CA VAL A 115 9.18 -9.37 3.82
C VAL A 115 10.14 -9.10 2.66
N PHE A 116 9.58 -8.92 1.47
CA PHE A 116 10.37 -8.53 0.31
C PHE A 116 10.81 -7.06 0.43
N PRO A 117 11.99 -6.72 -0.11
CA PRO A 117 12.40 -5.33 -0.20
C PRO A 117 11.59 -4.59 -1.28
N SER A 118 11.57 -3.26 -1.18
CA SER A 118 10.59 -2.43 -1.91
C SER A 118 10.62 -2.60 -3.43
N GLU A 119 11.78 -2.90 -4.03
CA GLU A 119 11.92 -3.08 -5.48
C GLU A 119 11.09 -4.23 -6.06
N PHE A 120 10.58 -5.15 -5.24
CA PHE A 120 9.71 -6.23 -5.70
C PHE A 120 8.33 -5.72 -6.11
N PHE A 121 7.71 -4.84 -5.31
CA PHE A 121 6.32 -4.42 -5.49
C PHE A 121 6.08 -2.90 -5.43
N TYR A 122 7.00 -2.17 -4.81
CA TYR A 122 6.97 -0.72 -4.60
C TYR A 122 8.25 -0.05 -5.12
N PRO A 123 8.66 -0.30 -6.38
CA PRO A 123 9.88 0.31 -6.92
C PRO A 123 9.76 1.83 -6.98
N GLU A 124 8.60 2.36 -7.38
CA GLU A 124 8.35 3.80 -7.54
C GLU A 124 8.21 4.55 -6.21
N VAL A 125 8.50 5.85 -6.26
CA VAL A 125 8.23 6.78 -5.17
C VAL A 125 6.95 7.57 -5.44
N ALA A 126 6.26 8.01 -4.39
CA ALA A 126 5.10 8.90 -4.50
C ALA A 126 5.51 10.29 -5.05
N TYR A 127 5.32 10.52 -6.35
CA TYR A 127 5.85 11.71 -7.03
C TYR A 127 5.33 13.05 -6.49
N TRP A 128 4.10 13.14 -5.97
CA TRP A 128 3.60 14.37 -5.34
C TRP A 128 4.33 14.71 -4.04
N ASN A 129 5.08 13.77 -3.45
CA ASN A 129 5.90 14.01 -2.28
C ASN A 129 7.36 14.37 -2.64
N MET A 130 7.69 14.53 -3.93
CA MET A 130 9.07 14.78 -4.37
C MET A 130 9.66 16.06 -3.77
N GLU A 131 8.91 17.16 -3.79
CA GLU A 131 9.39 18.43 -3.20
C GLU A 131 9.62 18.31 -1.67
N PRO A 132 8.68 17.78 -0.87
CA PRO A 132 8.93 17.48 0.54
C PRO A 132 10.16 16.59 0.79
N MET A 133 10.34 15.53 -0.01
CA MET A 133 11.51 14.64 0.12
C MET A 133 12.82 15.38 -0.19
N GLN A 134 12.85 16.21 -1.24
CA GLN A 134 14.02 17.02 -1.59
C GLN A 134 14.31 18.11 -0.54
N GLU A 135 13.28 18.70 0.08
CA GLU A 135 13.46 19.63 1.19
C GLU A 135 14.04 18.91 2.41
N ALA A 136 13.56 17.71 2.72
CA ALA A 136 14.12 16.89 3.79
C ALA A 136 15.62 16.60 3.54
N CYS A 137 16.00 16.29 2.30
CA CYS A 137 17.40 16.10 1.91
C CYS A 137 18.29 17.34 2.10
N ARG A 138 17.72 18.55 1.94
CA ARG A 138 18.46 19.80 2.17
C ARG A 138 18.60 20.15 3.65
N ARG A 139 17.64 19.74 4.48
CA ARG A 139 17.58 20.11 5.91
C ARG A 139 18.22 19.08 6.83
N ARG A 140 18.07 17.80 6.52
CA ARG A 140 18.53 16.70 7.37
C ARG A 140 19.89 16.22 6.94
N HIS A 141 20.76 16.00 7.94
CA HIS A 141 22.15 15.62 7.74
C HIS A 141 22.55 14.42 8.61
N ASP A 142 21.58 13.77 9.25
CA ASP A 142 21.74 12.48 9.92
C ASP A 142 22.01 11.35 8.91
N GLU A 143 22.50 10.21 9.41
CA GLU A 143 22.98 9.09 8.58
C GLU A 143 21.86 8.51 7.72
N GLU A 144 20.70 8.27 8.33
CA GLU A 144 19.52 7.71 7.68
C GLU A 144 19.03 8.63 6.55
N ALA A 145 18.99 9.95 6.81
CA ALA A 145 18.63 10.91 5.77
C ALA A 145 19.64 10.95 4.63
N ARG A 146 20.95 10.85 4.90
CA ARG A 146 21.97 10.82 3.84
C ARG A 146 21.79 9.59 2.94
N GLU A 147 21.64 8.41 3.54
CA GLU A 147 21.41 7.16 2.79
C GLU A 147 20.14 7.27 1.92
N ALA A 148 19.02 7.70 2.50
CA ALA A 148 17.77 7.88 1.77
C ALA A 148 17.90 8.89 0.62
N CYS A 149 18.63 9.99 0.82
CA CYS A 149 18.84 11.01 -0.20
C CYS A 149 19.80 10.55 -1.31
N GLU A 150 20.84 9.79 -0.98
CA GLU A 150 21.72 9.16 -1.96
C GLU A 150 20.93 8.20 -2.86
N TRP A 151 20.08 7.34 -2.26
CA TRP A 151 19.20 6.45 -3.00
C TRP A 151 18.22 7.23 -3.89
N LEU A 152 17.57 8.28 -3.37
CA LEU A 152 16.61 9.08 -4.16
C LEU A 152 17.28 9.80 -5.34
N ASN A 153 18.52 10.26 -5.18
CA ASN A 153 19.30 10.87 -6.26
C ASN A 153 19.69 9.85 -7.34
N GLN A 154 20.01 8.63 -6.93
CA GLN A 154 20.33 7.53 -7.85
C GLN A 154 19.08 7.01 -8.59
N PHE A 155 17.94 6.94 -7.88
CA PHE A 155 16.69 6.36 -8.35
C PHE A 155 15.52 7.35 -8.21
N PRO A 156 15.54 8.49 -8.94
CA PRO A 156 14.54 9.55 -8.78
C PRO A 156 13.12 9.14 -9.20
N LYS A 157 12.99 8.03 -9.94
CA LYS A 157 11.72 7.43 -10.35
C LYS A 157 11.45 6.08 -9.69
N GLY A 158 12.28 5.69 -8.72
CA GLY A 158 12.25 4.35 -8.16
C GLY A 158 13.29 3.40 -8.74
N GLU A 159 13.50 2.30 -8.02
CA GLU A 159 14.48 1.27 -8.34
C GLU A 159 13.78 0.05 -8.95
N PHE A 160 13.89 -0.08 -10.28
CA PHE A 160 13.35 -1.23 -11.01
C PHE A 160 14.45 -2.25 -11.26
N THR A 161 14.18 -3.51 -10.93
CA THR A 161 15.13 -4.61 -11.09
C THR A 161 14.49 -5.77 -11.86
N ARG A 162 15.25 -6.84 -12.08
CA ARG A 162 14.70 -8.08 -12.66
C ARG A 162 13.70 -8.78 -11.74
N ASN A 163 13.69 -8.44 -10.44
CA ASN A 163 12.79 -9.01 -9.44
C ASN A 163 11.49 -8.20 -9.28
N THR A 164 11.34 -7.09 -9.98
CA THR A 164 10.14 -6.25 -9.86
C THR A 164 8.94 -6.94 -10.51
N HIS A 165 7.96 -7.30 -9.68
CA HIS A 165 6.72 -7.97 -10.10
C HIS A 165 5.55 -7.01 -10.25
N ALA A 166 5.57 -5.89 -9.53
CA ALA A 166 4.52 -4.89 -9.57
C ALA A 166 5.11 -3.49 -9.37
N THR A 167 4.38 -2.48 -9.82
CA THR A 167 4.61 -1.10 -9.42
C THR A 167 3.34 -0.50 -8.86
N HIS A 168 3.46 0.15 -7.69
CA HIS A 168 2.40 0.93 -7.08
C HIS A 168 2.55 2.38 -7.55
N HIS A 169 1.53 2.94 -8.18
CA HIS A 169 1.55 4.33 -8.64
C HIS A 169 1.20 5.33 -7.54
N TRP A 170 1.00 4.83 -6.31
CA TRP A 170 0.76 5.55 -5.07
C TRP A 170 -0.53 6.40 -5.06
N GLN A 171 -1.40 6.27 -6.06
CA GLN A 171 -2.47 7.23 -6.35
C GLN A 171 -3.35 7.44 -5.13
N CYS A 172 -3.28 8.65 -4.58
CA CYS A 172 -4.02 8.95 -3.37
C CYS A 172 -5.20 9.87 -3.66
N THR A 173 -6.40 9.34 -3.43
CA THR A 173 -7.66 10.06 -3.58
C THR A 173 -7.93 11.08 -2.46
N TRP A 174 -7.17 11.02 -1.35
CA TRP A 174 -7.38 11.85 -0.16
C TRP A 174 -6.12 12.60 0.33
N CYS A 175 -4.96 12.38 -0.27
CA CYS A 175 -3.67 12.94 0.21
C CYS A 175 -3.38 14.34 -0.32
N ARG A 176 -4.38 15.04 -0.84
CA ARG A 176 -4.21 16.38 -1.41
C ARG A 176 -4.64 17.44 -0.40
N ASP A 177 -3.66 18.22 0.04
CA ASP A 177 -3.83 19.66 0.33
C ASP A 177 -4.08 20.47 -0.96
N ALA A 178 -3.94 19.84 -2.13
CA ALA A 178 -4.21 20.44 -3.41
C ALA A 178 -5.72 20.69 -3.58
N GLN A 179 -6.12 21.92 -3.27
CA GLN A 179 -7.30 22.61 -3.77
C GLN A 179 -7.28 22.63 -5.31
N LEU A 180 -7.52 21.47 -5.92
CA LEU A 180 -7.67 21.37 -7.36
C LEU A 180 -9.16 21.43 -7.66
N ASP A 181 -9.58 22.59 -8.15
CA ASP A 181 -10.92 22.82 -8.71
C ASP A 181 -11.04 22.25 -10.14
N GLU A 182 -10.01 21.57 -10.63
CA GLU A 182 -9.97 20.94 -11.95
C GLU A 182 -10.52 19.52 -11.90
N PHE A 183 -11.64 19.31 -12.59
CA PHE A 183 -12.27 18.01 -12.78
C PHE A 183 -12.08 17.55 -14.23
N GLY A 184 -11.57 16.33 -14.41
CA GLY A 184 -11.56 15.67 -15.73
C GLY A 184 -12.96 15.19 -16.11
N HIS A 185 -13.28 15.15 -17.41
CA HIS A 185 -14.54 14.58 -17.85
C HIS A 185 -14.45 13.05 -17.88
N LEU A 186 -15.56 12.35 -17.60
CA LEU A 186 -15.61 10.89 -17.71
C LEU A 186 -15.25 10.37 -19.11
N ARG A 187 -15.48 11.17 -20.16
CA ARG A 187 -15.09 10.85 -21.55
C ARG A 187 -13.56 10.81 -21.74
N ASP A 188 -12.81 11.45 -20.85
CA ASP A 188 -11.35 11.42 -20.88
C ASP A 188 -10.81 10.12 -20.26
N VAL A 189 -11.66 9.38 -19.53
CA VAL A 189 -11.34 8.11 -18.86
C VAL A 189 -11.94 6.90 -19.60
N PHE A 190 -13.17 7.02 -20.07
CA PHE A 190 -13.90 5.93 -20.73
C PHE A 190 -14.02 6.19 -22.23
N GLU A 191 -13.52 5.27 -23.05
CA GLU A 191 -13.61 5.34 -24.53
C GLU A 191 -15.07 5.27 -25.04
N SER A 192 -15.97 4.70 -24.26
CA SER A 192 -17.41 4.58 -24.57
C SER A 192 -18.26 5.46 -23.66
N PRO A 193 -19.45 5.91 -24.12
CA PRO A 193 -20.37 6.69 -23.29
C PRO A 193 -20.67 5.97 -21.98
N VAL A 194 -20.46 6.66 -20.84
CA VAL A 194 -20.78 6.10 -19.53
C VAL A 194 -22.28 5.97 -19.39
N MET A 195 -22.74 4.72 -19.31
CA MET A 195 -24.15 4.38 -19.10
C MET A 195 -24.44 4.30 -17.61
N ARG A 196 -25.45 5.04 -17.12
CA ARG A 196 -25.92 4.92 -15.74
C ARG A 196 -27.16 4.02 -15.65
N PRO A 197 -27.23 3.12 -14.66
CA PRO A 197 -28.44 2.35 -14.41
C PRO A 197 -29.55 3.26 -13.88
N ASN A 198 -30.69 3.24 -14.54
CA ASN A 198 -31.95 3.81 -14.09
C ASN A 198 -32.82 2.66 -13.54
N ILE A 199 -32.82 2.52 -12.22
CA ILE A 199 -33.57 1.45 -11.54
C ILE A 199 -35.02 1.91 -11.38
N THR A 200 -35.93 1.22 -12.08
CA THR A 200 -37.37 1.48 -12.04
C THR A 200 -38.10 0.34 -11.33
N ALA A 201 -39.38 0.53 -11.03
CA ALA A 201 -40.24 -0.52 -10.49
C ALA A 201 -40.40 -1.73 -11.44
N THR A 202 -40.08 -1.57 -12.73
CA THR A 202 -40.25 -2.58 -13.77
C THR A 202 -38.93 -3.21 -14.25
N GLY A 203 -37.77 -2.71 -13.80
CA GLY A 203 -36.48 -3.24 -14.21
C GLY A 203 -35.33 -2.21 -14.15
N ILE A 204 -34.21 -2.57 -14.78
CA ILE A 204 -33.01 -1.72 -14.87
C ILE A 204 -32.83 -1.34 -16.34
N ASP A 205 -33.00 -0.05 -16.65
CA ASP A 205 -32.65 0.52 -17.96
C ASP A 205 -31.32 1.27 -17.86
N PHE A 206 -30.61 1.47 -18.97
CA PHE A 206 -29.33 2.20 -18.99
C PHE A 206 -29.46 3.49 -19.81
N ILE A 207 -29.02 4.61 -19.24
CA ILE A 207 -29.08 5.93 -19.87
C ILE A 207 -27.65 6.48 -20.05
N ALA A 208 -27.31 6.92 -21.26
CA ALA A 208 -26.04 7.58 -21.54
C ALA A 208 -26.00 8.97 -20.89
N LEU A 209 -24.88 9.32 -20.24
CA LEU A 209 -24.61 10.71 -19.87
C LEU A 209 -24.14 11.48 -21.11
N GLY A 210 -24.77 12.62 -21.40
CA GLY A 210 -24.31 13.59 -22.41
C GLY A 210 -23.03 14.31 -22.02
#